data_AF-A0A399Z287-F1
#
_entry.id   AF-A0A399Z287-F1
#
_cell.length_a   1.000
_cell.length_b   1.000
_cell.length_c   1.000
_cell.angle_alpha   90.00
_cell.angle_beta   90.00
_cell.angle_gamma   90.00
#
_symmetry.space_group_name_H-M   'P 1'
#
loop_
_entity.id
_entity.type
_entity.pdbx_description
1 polymer ?
#
loop_
_entity_poly.entity_id
_entity_poly.type
_entity_poly.pdbx_seq_one_letter_code
_entity_poly.pdbx_strand_id
1 'polypeptide(L)'
;MFRRSQLQAVETIDELRSKHLKKFTDVYTSDGERIGIAIRFVHRPIEEVNEAMRLYRSYLVLQSIVLGGTAFVPTVYIDNYDPANNRLTLAAAMNTLNEETWNREPDFVARGEGVYEELAE
;
A
#
# COMPACT_ATOMS: atom_id res chain seq x y z
N MET A 1 -21.94 4.74 -7.32
CA MET A 1 -22.01 5.41 -6.01
C MET A 1 -20.74 5.07 -5.24
N PHE A 2 -19.65 5.84 -5.38
CA PHE A 2 -18.46 5.74 -4.52
C PHE A 2 -17.75 7.09 -4.43
N ARG A 3 -18.27 7.98 -3.57
CA ARG A 3 -17.45 9.05 -2.96
C ARG A 3 -16.67 8.41 -1.81
N ARG A 4 -15.62 7.68 -2.15
CA ARG A 4 -14.62 7.20 -1.20
C ARG A 4 -13.31 7.89 -1.58
N SER A 5 -13.33 9.20 -1.41
CA SER A 5 -12.26 10.14 -1.79
C SER A 5 -11.10 10.10 -0.80
N GLN A 6 -9.90 10.53 -1.23
CA GLN A 6 -8.73 11.05 -0.48
C GLN A 6 -8.78 11.01 1.05
N LEU A 7 -9.85 11.51 1.67
CA LEU A 7 -10.16 11.35 3.10
C LEU A 7 -9.95 9.91 3.60
N GLN A 8 -10.48 8.89 2.92
CA GLN A 8 -10.31 7.51 3.33
C GLN A 8 -8.83 7.07 3.26
N ALA A 9 -8.08 7.52 2.25
CA ALA A 9 -6.65 7.20 2.13
C ALA A 9 -5.80 7.87 3.24
N VAL A 10 -6.18 9.10 3.61
CA VAL A 10 -5.55 9.83 4.74
C VAL A 10 -5.89 9.14 6.06
N GLU A 11 -7.14 8.74 6.25
CA GLU A 11 -7.56 7.98 7.43
C GLU A 11 -6.81 6.64 7.54
N THR A 12 -6.71 5.88 6.44
CA THR A 12 -5.99 4.60 6.45
C THR A 12 -4.51 4.76 6.82
N ILE A 13 -3.81 5.77 6.29
CA ILE A 13 -2.39 5.95 6.64
C ILE A 13 -2.20 6.42 8.08
N ASP A 14 -3.06 7.31 8.57
CA ASP A 14 -3.00 7.79 9.95
C ASP A 14 -3.36 6.68 10.94
N GLU A 15 -4.29 5.79 10.59
CA GLU A 15 -4.57 4.58 11.34
C GLU A 15 -3.33 3.66 11.42
N LEU A 16 -2.67 3.38 10.29
CA LEU A 16 -1.46 2.55 10.27
C LEU A 16 -0.32 3.15 11.10
N ARG A 17 -0.15 4.48 11.05
CA ARG A 17 0.81 5.20 11.90
C ARG A 17 0.44 5.11 13.37
N SER A 18 -0.83 5.34 13.72
CA SER A 18 -1.30 5.27 15.11
C SER A 18 -1.13 3.88 15.72
N LYS A 19 -1.32 2.83 14.90
CA LYS A 19 -1.09 1.44 15.26
C LYS A 19 0.38 1.02 15.19
N HIS A 20 1.28 1.93 14.83
CA HIS A 20 2.72 1.72 14.70
C HIS A 20 3.05 0.56 13.77
N LEU A 21 2.55 0.61 12.53
CA LEU A 21 2.88 -0.39 11.50
C LEU A 21 4.40 -0.58 11.42
N LYS A 22 4.81 -1.84 11.59
CA LYS A 22 6.22 -2.23 11.63
C LYS A 22 6.74 -2.66 10.29
N LYS A 23 8.03 -2.47 10.09
CA LYS A 23 8.79 -3.10 9.03
C LYS A 23 8.68 -4.62 9.17
N PHE A 24 8.69 -5.29 8.04
CA PHE A 24 8.54 -6.75 7.93
C PHE A 24 7.19 -7.30 8.41
N THR A 25 6.18 -6.46 8.63
CA THR A 25 4.78 -6.90 8.80
C THR A 25 4.36 -7.78 7.64
N ASP A 26 3.79 -8.94 7.91
CA ASP A 26 3.29 -9.84 6.87
C ASP A 26 2.04 -9.26 6.23
N VAL A 27 2.01 -9.23 4.90
CA VAL A 27 0.88 -8.68 4.13
C VAL A 27 0.11 -9.81 3.46
N TYR A 28 -1.20 -9.78 3.66
CA TYR A 28 -2.15 -10.76 3.16
C TYR A 28 -3.24 -10.11 2.32
N THR A 29 -3.75 -10.82 1.34
CA THR A 29 -4.97 -10.47 0.61
C THR A 29 -6.23 -10.77 1.41
N SER A 30 -7.38 -10.28 0.94
CA SER A 30 -8.68 -10.50 1.56
C SER A 30 -9.12 -11.96 1.56
N ASP A 31 -8.61 -12.78 0.63
CA ASP A 31 -8.82 -14.23 0.56
C ASP A 31 -7.83 -15.04 1.42
N GLY A 32 -6.93 -14.36 2.14
CA GLY A 32 -6.05 -14.97 3.14
C GLY A 32 -4.69 -15.45 2.61
N GLU A 33 -4.34 -15.13 1.37
CA GLU A 33 -3.03 -15.48 0.79
C GLU A 33 -1.95 -14.47 1.21
N ARG A 34 -0.77 -14.97 1.58
CA ARG A 34 0.38 -14.12 1.94
C ARG A 34 1.10 -13.64 0.69
N ILE A 35 1.26 -12.33 0.54
CA ILE A 35 1.85 -11.74 -0.68
C ILE A 35 3.27 -11.22 -0.50
N GLY A 36 3.68 -10.96 0.74
CA GLY A 36 5.00 -10.41 1.04
C GLY A 36 5.07 -9.74 2.41
N ILE A 37 6.06 -8.86 2.55
CA ILE A 37 6.33 -8.14 3.80
C ILE A 37 6.41 -6.63 3.54
N ALA A 38 5.92 -5.84 4.49
CA ALA A 38 5.94 -4.38 4.44
C ALA A 38 7.35 -3.82 4.67
N ILE A 39 7.75 -2.83 3.88
CA ILE A 39 9.09 -2.23 3.97
C ILE A 39 9.04 -0.77 4.39
N ARG A 40 8.25 0.05 3.67
CA ARG A 40 8.17 1.50 3.82
C ARG A 40 6.95 2.05 3.09
N PHE A 41 6.59 3.29 3.35
CA PHE A 41 5.67 4.04 2.50
C PHE A 41 6.43 4.89 1.48
N VAL A 42 5.75 5.20 0.37
CA VAL A 42 6.17 6.21 -0.59
C VAL A 42 4.97 7.07 -1.00
N HIS A 43 5.17 8.39 -1.04
CA HIS A 43 4.12 9.37 -1.27
C HIS A 43 4.36 10.16 -2.55
N ARG A 44 3.31 10.26 -3.37
CA ARG A 44 3.21 11.16 -4.51
C ARG A 44 3.05 12.60 -4.02
N PRO A 45 3.66 13.59 -4.69
CA PRO A 45 3.33 15.00 -4.51
C PRO A 45 1.82 15.26 -4.62
N ILE A 46 1.28 16.14 -3.78
CA ILE A 46 -0.18 16.38 -3.67
C ILE A 46 -0.80 16.82 -5.01
N GLU A 47 -0.06 17.59 -5.80
CA GLU A 47 -0.53 18.22 -7.05
C GLU A 47 -0.86 17.21 -8.17
N GLU A 48 -0.43 15.95 -8.04
CA GLU A 48 -0.57 14.93 -9.08
C GLU A 48 -1.58 13.80 -8.75
N VAL A 49 -2.33 13.92 -7.65
CA VAL A 49 -3.25 12.85 -7.22
C VAL A 49 -4.53 12.85 -8.06
N ASN A 50 -4.83 11.72 -8.70
CA ASN A 50 -6.05 11.50 -9.47
C ASN A 50 -6.50 10.03 -9.40
N GLU A 51 -7.44 9.73 -8.52
CA GLU A 51 -7.94 8.36 -8.27
C GLU A 51 -8.67 7.76 -9.48
N ALA A 52 -9.37 8.58 -10.28
CA ALA A 52 -10.05 8.09 -11.49
C ALA A 52 -9.05 7.57 -12.53
N MET A 53 -7.82 8.09 -12.50
CA MET A 53 -6.69 7.62 -13.31
C MET A 53 -5.76 6.66 -12.54
N ARG A 54 -6.15 6.22 -11.33
CA ARG A 54 -5.35 5.36 -10.44
C ARG A 54 -4.01 5.97 -10.01
N LEU A 55 -3.91 7.29 -10.04
CA LEU A 55 -2.76 8.05 -9.52
C LEU A 55 -2.98 8.33 -8.03
N TYR A 56 -2.68 7.33 -7.20
CA TYR A 56 -2.91 7.41 -5.77
C TYR A 56 -1.85 8.27 -5.07
N ARG A 57 -2.19 8.78 -3.89
CA ARG A 57 -1.31 9.62 -3.09
C ARG A 57 -0.21 8.84 -2.38
N SER A 58 -0.55 7.70 -1.79
CA SER A 58 0.35 6.94 -0.91
C SER A 58 0.33 5.47 -1.25
N TYR A 59 1.51 4.88 -1.32
CA TYR A 59 1.70 3.46 -1.59
C TYR A 59 2.51 2.83 -0.46
N LEU A 60 2.11 1.63 -0.05
CA LEU A 60 2.90 0.74 0.78
C LEU A 60 3.84 -0.07 -0.12
N VAL A 61 5.14 0.07 0.11
CA VAL A 61 6.17 -0.68 -0.59
C VAL A 61 6.36 -2.02 0.11
N LEU A 62 6.24 -3.10 -0.66
CA LEU A 62 6.39 -4.47 -0.19
C LEU A 62 7.60 -5.12 -0.85
N GLN A 63 8.26 -6.02 -0.12
CA GLN A 63 9.02 -7.11 -0.74
C GLN A 63 8.04 -8.26 -0.99
N SER A 64 7.59 -8.41 -2.22
CA SER A 64 6.63 -9.43 -2.63
C SER A 64 7.31 -10.74 -2.98
N ILE A 65 6.75 -11.83 -2.46
CA ILE A 65 7.13 -13.20 -2.84
C ILE A 65 6.32 -13.68 -4.05
N VAL A 66 5.08 -13.20 -4.21
CA VAL A 66 4.18 -13.62 -5.31
C VAL A 66 4.56 -12.92 -6.61
N LEU A 67 4.86 -11.63 -6.56
CA LEU A 67 5.23 -10.84 -7.73
C LEU A 67 6.73 -10.84 -8.02
N GLY A 68 7.53 -11.51 -7.18
CA GLY A 68 8.96 -11.71 -7.39
C GLY A 68 9.80 -10.43 -7.33
N GLY A 69 9.61 -9.60 -6.29
CA GLY A 69 10.37 -8.35 -6.16
C GLY A 69 9.65 -7.28 -5.37
N THR A 70 9.97 -6.02 -5.64
CA THR A 70 9.31 -4.87 -5.01
C THR A 70 7.90 -4.71 -5.60
N ALA A 71 6.91 -4.49 -4.74
CA ALA A 71 5.55 -4.14 -5.14
C ALA A 71 5.09 -2.86 -4.45
N PHE A 72 4.23 -2.10 -5.11
CA PHE A 72 3.72 -0.80 -4.68
C PHE A 72 2.20 -0.88 -4.55
N VAL A 73 1.72 -1.16 -3.34
CA VAL A 73 0.29 -1.32 -3.07
C VAL A 73 -0.30 0.03 -2.67
N PRO A 74 -1.29 0.57 -3.39
CA PRO A 74 -1.95 1.80 -2.96
C PRO A 74 -2.62 1.62 -1.60
N THR A 75 -2.42 2.57 -0.70
CA THR A 75 -2.96 2.52 0.69
C THR A 75 -4.48 2.38 0.75
N VAL A 76 -5.20 2.82 -0.29
CA VAL A 76 -6.66 2.62 -0.42
C VAL A 76 -7.09 1.14 -0.48
N TYR A 77 -6.17 0.22 -0.78
CA TYR A 77 -6.42 -1.22 -0.75
C TYR A 77 -6.10 -1.86 0.59
N ILE A 78 -5.70 -1.10 1.62
CA ILE A 78 -5.46 -1.64 2.95
C ILE A 78 -6.78 -1.67 3.71
N ASP A 79 -7.13 -2.83 4.28
CA ASP A 79 -8.36 -3.02 5.05
C ASP A 79 -8.10 -2.90 6.55
N ASN A 80 -7.17 -3.71 7.07
CA ASN A 80 -6.85 -3.70 8.49
C ASN A 80 -5.39 -4.06 8.77
N TYR A 81 -4.86 -3.52 9.86
CA TYR A 81 -3.61 -3.96 10.47
C TYR A 81 -3.87 -4.45 11.90
N ASP A 82 -3.40 -5.66 12.17
CA ASP A 82 -3.40 -6.31 13.47
C ASP A 82 -1.96 -6.35 14.03
N PRO A 83 -1.61 -5.45 14.97
CA PRO A 83 -0.28 -5.40 15.57
C PRO A 83 0.06 -6.63 16.42
N ALA A 84 -0.94 -7.33 16.98
CA ALA A 84 -0.70 -8.46 17.87
C ALA A 84 -0.14 -9.67 17.10
N ASN A 85 -0.61 -9.85 15.86
CA ASN A 85 -0.17 -10.91 14.96
C ASN A 85 0.84 -10.44 13.90
N ASN A 86 1.25 -9.16 13.96
CA ASN A 86 2.10 -8.51 12.97
C ASN A 86 1.62 -8.74 11.53
N ARG A 87 0.30 -8.57 11.33
CA ARG A 87 -0.40 -8.93 10.09
C ARG A 87 -1.17 -7.75 9.53
N LEU A 88 -0.93 -7.43 8.26
CA LEU A 88 -1.71 -6.47 7.49
C LEU A 88 -2.54 -7.20 6.44
N THR A 89 -3.83 -6.88 6.38
CA THR A 89 -4.78 -7.46 5.43
C THR A 89 -5.22 -6.39 4.44
N LEU A 90 -5.17 -6.72 3.16
CA LEU A 90 -5.67 -5.90 2.07
C LEU A 90 -7.16 -6.18 1.83
N ALA A 91 -7.87 -5.17 1.34
CA ALA A 91 -9.23 -5.31 0.81
C ALA A 91 -9.25 -6.01 -0.57
N ALA A 92 -8.09 -6.15 -1.21
CA ALA A 92 -7.93 -6.80 -2.51
C ALA A 92 -7.74 -8.31 -2.37
N ALA A 93 -8.36 -9.08 -3.27
CA ALA A 93 -8.15 -10.52 -3.43
C ALA A 93 -6.96 -10.80 -4.37
N MET A 94 -6.47 -12.04 -4.44
CA MET A 94 -5.34 -12.36 -5.31
C MET A 94 -5.59 -12.08 -6.79
N ASN A 95 -6.81 -12.28 -7.28
CA ASN A 95 -7.11 -11.96 -8.68
C ASN A 95 -6.87 -10.48 -9.00
N THR A 96 -7.20 -9.59 -8.05
CA THR A 96 -6.94 -8.15 -8.20
C THR A 96 -5.46 -7.85 -8.28
N LEU A 97 -4.59 -8.59 -7.60
CA LEU A 97 -3.14 -8.40 -7.71
C LEU A 97 -2.58 -8.79 -9.08
N ASN A 98 -3.21 -9.71 -9.79
CA ASN A 98 -2.78 -10.09 -11.14
C ASN A 98 -3.25 -9.08 -12.18
N GLU A 99 -4.40 -8.43 -11.93
CA GLU A 99 -4.96 -7.40 -12.80
C GLU A 99 -4.30 -6.03 -12.57
N GLU A 100 -4.03 -5.71 -11.30
CA GLU A 100 -3.38 -4.48 -10.91
C GLU A 100 -1.86 -4.66 -11.01
N THR A 101 -1.19 -3.86 -11.84
CA THR A 101 0.26 -3.96 -12.09
C THR A 101 1.08 -3.37 -10.93
N TRP A 102 0.89 -3.85 -9.71
CA TRP A 102 1.58 -3.33 -8.51
C TRP A 102 3.07 -3.66 -8.47
N ASN A 103 3.54 -4.59 -9.30
CA ASN A 103 4.96 -4.83 -9.53
C ASN A 103 5.62 -3.77 -10.43
N ARG A 104 4.83 -2.88 -11.03
CA ARG A 104 5.35 -1.76 -11.81
C ARG A 104 5.60 -0.57 -10.89
N GLU A 105 6.82 -0.07 -10.93
CA GLU A 105 7.18 1.15 -10.22
C GLU A 105 6.29 2.32 -10.67
N PRO A 106 5.65 3.05 -9.73
CA PRO A 106 4.87 4.23 -10.05
C PRO A 106 5.74 5.29 -10.74
N ASP A 107 5.16 6.04 -11.67
CA ASP A 107 5.86 7.05 -12.48
C ASP A 107 6.62 8.09 -11.65
N PHE A 108 5.99 8.65 -10.62
CA PHE A 108 6.62 9.65 -9.74
C PHE A 108 7.81 9.09 -8.97
N VAL A 109 7.78 7.79 -8.65
CA VAL A 109 8.90 7.09 -7.99
C VAL A 109 10.05 6.96 -8.98
N ALA A 110 9.76 6.51 -10.21
CA ALA A 110 10.75 6.41 -11.28
C ALA A 110 11.38 7.76 -11.66
N ARG A 111 10.63 8.87 -11.51
CA ARG A 111 11.14 10.24 -11.68
C ARG A 111 11.93 10.77 -10.48
N GLY A 112 11.99 10.03 -9.37
CA GLY A 112 12.69 10.46 -8.14
C GLY A 112 11.93 11.49 -7.31
N GLU A 113 10.63 11.64 -7.53
CA GLU A 113 9.76 12.62 -6.85
C GLU A 113 9.05 12.02 -5.62
N GLY A 114 9.23 10.72 -5.37
CA GLY A 114 8.64 10.02 -4.24
C GLY A 114 9.22 10.49 -2.90
N VAL A 115 8.32 10.87 -1.98
CA VAL A 115 8.70 11.13 -0.59
C VAL A 115 8.57 9.83 0.19
N TYR A 116 9.70 9.29 0.64
CA TYR A 116 9.75 8.02 1.37
C TYR A 116 9.56 8.24 2.87
N GLU A 117 8.78 7.34 3.49
CA GLU A 117 8.57 7.27 4.93
C GLU A 117 8.89 5.86 5.40
N GLU A 118 9.95 5.70 6.19
CA GLU A 118 10.36 4.41 6.74
C GLU A 118 9.39 3.94 7.84
N LEU A 119 9.12 2.64 7.88
CA LEU A 119 8.35 2.03 8.96
C LEU A 119 9.21 1.86 10.21
N ALA A 120 8.55 1.81 11.38
CA ALA A 120 9.22 1.49 12.64
C ALA A 120 9.80 0.05 12.62
N GLU A 121 10.88 -0.17 13.36
CA GLU A 121 11.48 -1.51 13.55
C GLU A 121 10.65 -2.42 14.44
#